data_AF-A0A2V7JFR3-F1
#
_entry.id   AF-A0A2V7JFR3-F1
#
_cell.length_a   1.000
_cell.length_b   1.000
_cell.length_c   1.000
_cell.angle_alpha   90.00
_cell.angle_beta   90.00
_cell.angle_gamma   90.00
#
_symmetry.space_group_name_H-M   'P 1'
#
loop_
_entity.id
_entity.type
_entity.pdbx_description
1 polymer ?
#
loop_
_entity_poly.entity_id
_entity_poly.type
_entity_poly.pdbx_seq_one_letter_code
_entity_poly.pdbx_strand_id
1 'polypeptide(L)'
;MWRDVGGGGGGGRGGGTWAPPELPPPEPPATITGNAADVVQTALESIGTPYVWGGTADNGFDCSGLIQYAYGRHGIRLPRMSRDQASAGAEVTPVIDALRPG
;
A
#
# COMPACT_ATOMS: atom_id res chain seq x y z
N MET A 1 25.77 -9.79 10.19
CA MET A 1 25.90 -10.88 11.17
C MET A 1 25.83 -10.25 12.56
N TRP A 2 24.64 -9.88 13.02
CA TRP A 2 24.45 -9.40 14.39
C TRP A 2 23.69 -10.48 15.12
N ARG A 3 24.40 -11.04 16.10
CA ARG A 3 24.00 -12.20 16.91
C ARG A 3 23.07 -11.75 18.03
N ASP A 4 22.17 -12.66 18.38
CA ASP A 4 21.36 -12.66 19.58
C ASP A 4 22.15 -12.43 20.87
N VAL A 5 21.58 -11.63 21.76
CA VAL A 5 21.80 -11.73 23.21
C VAL A 5 20.42 -11.95 23.82
N GLY A 6 20.20 -13.17 24.32
CA GLY A 6 19.00 -13.52 25.06
C GLY A 6 19.07 -13.05 26.52
N GLY A 7 17.89 -12.82 27.09
CA GLY A 7 17.57 -13.31 28.43
C GLY A 7 17.40 -12.26 29.53
N GLY A 8 16.14 -11.92 29.82
CA GLY A 8 15.63 -11.88 31.20
C GLY A 8 15.24 -10.50 31.75
N GLY A 9 13.95 -10.31 32.01
CA GLY A 9 13.44 -9.24 32.87
C GLY A 9 11.99 -8.87 32.55
N GLY A 10 11.05 -9.38 33.36
CA GLY A 10 9.62 -9.34 33.10
C GLY A 10 8.92 -7.98 33.23
N GLY A 11 7.77 -7.91 32.59
CA GLY A 11 6.76 -6.85 32.72
C GLY A 11 5.50 -7.28 31.95
N GLY A 12 4.36 -7.29 32.61
CA GLY A 12 3.15 -8.04 32.26
C GLY A 12 2.65 -7.87 30.83
N ARG A 13 2.37 -9.01 30.17
CA ARG A 13 1.60 -9.06 28.93
C ARG A 13 0.12 -8.87 29.25
N GLY A 14 -0.33 -7.62 29.19
CA GLY A 14 -1.76 -7.29 29.16
C GLY A 14 -2.36 -7.85 27.87
N GLY A 15 -3.32 -8.78 28.01
CA GLY A 15 -4.06 -9.39 26.92
C GLY A 15 -5.09 -8.44 26.31
N GLY A 16 -4.63 -7.43 25.57
CA GLY A 16 -5.48 -6.64 24.69
C GLY A 16 -5.36 -7.17 23.26
N THR A 17 -6.41 -7.82 22.74
CA THR A 17 -6.53 -8.04 21.30
C THR A 17 -6.65 -6.67 20.64
N TRP A 18 -5.56 -6.16 20.06
CA TRP A 18 -5.65 -5.04 19.12
C TRP A 18 -6.39 -5.55 17.89
N ALA A 19 -7.71 -5.38 17.87
CA ALA A 19 -8.47 -5.41 16.64
C ALA A 19 -8.19 -4.10 15.89
N PRO A 20 -7.81 -4.13 14.61
CA PRO A 20 -7.74 -2.90 13.83
C PRO A 20 -9.12 -2.23 13.86
N PRO A 21 -9.20 -0.89 13.90
CA PRO A 21 -10.47 -0.21 13.79
C PRO A 21 -11.14 -0.62 12.48
N GLU A 22 -12.42 -0.99 12.55
CA GLU A 22 -13.25 -1.21 11.37
C GLU A 22 -13.20 0.06 10.51
N LEU A 23 -12.63 -0.05 9.31
CA LEU A 23 -12.62 1.07 8.38
C LEU A 23 -14.06 1.33 7.94
N PRO A 24 -14.49 2.60 7.82
CA PRO A 24 -15.78 2.89 7.21
C PRO A 24 -15.83 2.27 5.81
N PRO A 25 -17.02 1.83 5.34
CA PRO A 25 -17.16 1.30 3.99
C PRO A 25 -16.62 2.34 3.00
N PRO A 26 -15.90 1.90 1.95
CA PRO A 26 -15.32 2.82 0.98
C PRO A 26 -16.42 3.71 0.40
N GLU A 27 -16.19 5.02 0.39
CA GLU A 27 -17.09 5.95 -0.28
C GLU A 27 -17.25 5.56 -1.76
N PRO A 28 -18.44 5.76 -2.37
CA PRO A 28 -18.65 5.39 -3.77
C PRO A 28 -17.63 6.12 -4.65
N PRO A 29 -16.99 5.41 -5.60
CA PRO A 29 -15.92 6.00 -6.39
C PRO A 29 -16.46 7.16 -7.23
N ALA A 30 -15.77 8.31 -7.18
CA ALA A 30 -15.91 9.33 -8.21
C ALA A 30 -15.64 8.68 -9.58
N THR A 31 -16.39 9.06 -10.62
CA THR A 31 -16.26 8.46 -11.95
C THR A 31 -14.81 8.54 -12.45
N ILE A 32 -14.13 7.38 -12.52
CA ILE A 32 -12.75 7.27 -12.99
C ILE A 32 -12.78 7.04 -14.50
N THR A 33 -11.99 7.79 -15.27
CA THR A 33 -11.93 7.69 -16.74
C THR A 33 -10.58 7.15 -17.20
N GLY A 34 -10.56 6.15 -18.09
CA GLY A 34 -9.33 5.52 -18.60
C GLY A 34 -8.66 4.54 -17.61
N ASN A 35 -7.45 4.06 -17.95
CA ASN A 35 -6.66 3.05 -17.22
C ASN A 35 -6.56 3.28 -15.69
N ALA A 36 -6.73 4.51 -15.21
CA ALA A 36 -6.76 4.85 -13.79
C ALA A 36 -7.82 4.04 -13.01
N ALA A 37 -8.98 3.79 -13.61
CA ALA A 37 -10.07 3.04 -12.96
C ALA A 37 -9.63 1.60 -12.67
N ASP A 38 -9.01 0.98 -13.68
CA ASP A 38 -8.57 -0.41 -13.62
C ASP A 38 -7.38 -0.58 -12.67
N VAL A 39 -6.48 0.42 -12.61
CA VAL A 39 -5.38 0.47 -11.62
C VAL A 39 -5.93 0.51 -10.20
N VAL A 40 -6.86 1.43 -9.92
CA VAL A 40 -7.51 1.52 -8.60
C VAL A 40 -8.22 0.22 -8.26
N GLN A 41 -8.97 -0.35 -9.20
CA GLN A 41 -9.67 -1.62 -8.99
C GLN A 41 -8.71 -2.77 -8.67
N THR A 42 -7.57 -2.86 -9.37
CA THR A 42 -6.54 -3.88 -9.11
C THR A 42 -5.93 -3.73 -7.70
N ALA A 43 -5.75 -2.49 -7.24
CA ALA A 43 -5.28 -2.24 -5.88
C ALA A 43 -6.35 -2.62 -4.84
N LEU A 44 -7.62 -2.32 -5.10
CA LEU A 44 -8.75 -2.67 -4.22
C LEU A 44 -8.94 -4.20 -4.10
N GLU A 45 -8.71 -4.96 -5.18
CA GLU A 45 -8.73 -6.43 -5.15
C GLU A 45 -7.67 -7.02 -4.20
N SER A 46 -6.66 -6.24 -3.82
CA SER A 46 -5.61 -6.66 -2.89
C SER A 46 -5.98 -6.44 -1.41
N ILE A 47 -7.16 -5.87 -1.11
CA ILE A 47 -7.63 -5.70 0.27
C ILE A 47 -7.64 -7.05 1.00
N GLY A 48 -7.08 -7.06 2.21
CA GLY A 48 -6.91 -8.28 3.01
C GLY A 48 -5.58 -9.01 2.78
N THR A 49 -4.80 -8.62 1.77
CA THR A 49 -3.45 -9.16 1.57
C THR A 49 -2.51 -8.65 2.69
N PRO A 50 -1.72 -9.54 3.34
CA PRO A 50 -0.82 -9.11 4.42
C PRO A 50 0.21 -8.07 4.00
N TYR A 51 0.56 -7.16 4.92
CA TYR A 51 1.73 -6.31 4.75
C TYR A 51 3.02 -7.11 4.95
N VAL A 52 3.92 -7.06 3.98
CA VAL A 52 5.23 -7.72 4.05
C VAL A 52 6.28 -6.74 3.55
N TRP A 53 7.27 -6.42 4.39
CA TRP A 53 8.39 -5.58 4.00
C TRP A 53 9.14 -6.19 2.82
N GLY A 54 9.27 -5.46 1.71
CA GLY A 54 9.86 -6.01 0.49
C GLY A 54 8.86 -6.72 -0.43
N GLY A 55 7.61 -6.95 0.00
CA GLY A 55 6.58 -7.68 -0.75
C GLY A 55 6.15 -6.99 -2.04
N THR A 56 5.88 -7.78 -3.09
CA THR A 56 5.56 -7.27 -4.46
C THR A 56 4.47 -8.06 -5.20
N ALA A 57 4.02 -9.22 -4.68
CA ALA A 57 2.96 -10.06 -5.26
C ALA A 57 2.63 -11.21 -4.29
N ASP A 58 1.43 -11.80 -4.39
CA ASP A 58 0.94 -13.11 -3.89
C ASP A 58 1.15 -13.51 -2.40
N ASN A 59 2.27 -13.15 -1.77
CA ASN A 59 2.60 -13.44 -0.38
C ASN A 59 2.55 -12.20 0.53
N GLY A 60 2.28 -11.03 -0.04
CA GLY A 60 2.17 -9.78 0.69
C GLY A 60 2.67 -8.58 -0.11
N PHE A 61 2.26 -7.38 0.31
CA PHE A 61 2.73 -6.13 -0.29
C PHE A 61 3.38 -5.24 0.77
N ASP A 62 4.39 -4.47 0.37
CA ASP A 62 4.64 -3.19 1.03
C ASP A 62 3.97 -2.04 0.26
N CYS A 63 4.09 -0.82 0.78
CA CYS A 63 3.44 0.36 0.22
C CYS A 63 3.76 0.57 -1.26
N SER A 64 5.05 0.56 -1.61
CA SER A 64 5.52 0.72 -2.99
C SER A 64 5.26 -0.51 -3.86
N GLY A 65 5.26 -1.71 -3.27
CA GLY A 65 5.01 -2.97 -3.97
C GLY A 65 3.58 -3.08 -4.46
N LEU A 66 2.59 -2.69 -3.65
CA LEU A 66 1.18 -2.65 -4.07
C LEU A 66 0.97 -1.71 -5.27
N ILE A 67 1.52 -0.50 -5.20
CA ILE A 67 1.40 0.49 -6.27
C ILE A 67 2.10 0.01 -7.55
N GLN A 68 3.31 -0.54 -7.42
CA GLN A 68 4.03 -1.12 -8.56
C GLN A 68 3.25 -2.26 -9.22
N TYR A 69 2.64 -3.15 -8.42
CA TYR A 69 1.81 -4.24 -8.93
C TYR A 69 0.58 -3.72 -9.67
N ALA A 70 -0.21 -2.83 -9.05
CA ALA A 70 -1.44 -2.32 -9.63
C ALA A 70 -1.19 -1.63 -10.98
N TYR A 71 -0.21 -0.73 -11.06
CA TYR A 71 0.19 -0.08 -12.30
C TYR A 71 0.81 -1.05 -13.32
N GLY A 72 1.60 -2.02 -12.84
CA GLY A 72 2.28 -3.01 -13.68
C GLY A 72 1.31 -3.94 -14.41
N ARG A 73 0.17 -4.30 -13.78
CA ARG A 73 -0.91 -5.08 -14.41
C ARG A 73 -1.52 -4.38 -15.62
N HIS A 74 -1.40 -3.05 -15.68
CA HIS A 74 -1.88 -2.20 -16.78
C HIS A 74 -0.73 -1.64 -17.63
N GLY A 75 0.44 -2.31 -17.60
CA GLY A 75 1.57 -2.03 -18.48
C GLY A 75 2.46 -0.85 -18.07
N ILE A 76 2.19 -0.20 -16.92
CA ILE A 76 2.96 0.94 -16.43
C ILE A 76 4.02 0.45 -15.43
N ARG A 77 5.30 0.66 -15.77
CA ARG A 77 6.42 0.24 -14.91
C ARG A 77 6.79 1.36 -13.95
N LEU A 78 6.72 1.07 -12.65
CA LEU A 78 7.15 1.99 -11.60
C LEU A 78 8.42 1.50 -10.90
N PRO A 79 9.28 2.43 -10.41
CA PRO A 79 10.41 2.09 -9.55
C PRO A 79 9.98 1.31 -8.30
N ARG A 80 10.90 0.56 -7.70
CA ARG A 80 10.61 -0.26 -6.53
C ARG A 80 10.43 0.56 -5.25
N MET A 81 11.08 1.71 -5.14
CA MET A 81 11.10 2.51 -3.91
C MET A 81 10.10 3.65 -4.02
N SER A 82 9.31 3.90 -2.96
CA SER A 82 8.31 4.97 -2.93
C SER A 82 8.87 6.35 -3.23
N ARG A 83 10.09 6.65 -2.76
CA ARG A 83 10.80 7.90 -3.06
C ARG A 83 11.07 8.11 -4.55
N ASP A 84 11.31 7.01 -5.27
CA ASP A 84 11.60 7.04 -6.71
C ASP A 84 10.28 7.02 -7.51
N GLN A 85 9.22 6.44 -6.96
CA GLN A 85 7.86 6.54 -7.50
C GLN A 85 7.33 7.97 -7.42
N ALA A 86 7.60 8.69 -6.33
CA ALA A 86 7.16 10.07 -6.13
C ALA A 86 7.79 11.06 -7.13
N SER A 87 8.92 10.71 -7.73
CA SER A 87 9.57 11.49 -8.79
C SER A 87 9.27 10.97 -10.21
N ALA A 88 8.46 9.92 -10.34
CA ALA A 88 8.04 9.37 -11.61
C ALA A 88 6.70 9.98 -12.07
N GLY A 89 6.51 10.03 -13.39
CA GLY A 89 5.27 10.56 -13.98
C GLY A 89 5.23 12.09 -14.04
N ALA A 90 4.03 12.64 -14.11
CA ALA A 90 3.79 14.08 -14.12
C ALA A 90 3.32 14.52 -12.72
N GLU A 91 3.96 15.56 -12.20
CA GLU A 91 3.58 16.13 -10.91
C GLU A 91 2.17 16.75 -10.99
N VAL A 92 1.35 16.43 -10.00
CA VAL A 92 0.06 17.10 -9.76
C VAL A 92 0.27 18.12 -8.66
N THR A 93 -0.21 19.34 -8.86
CA THR A 93 -0.16 20.40 -7.85
C THR A 93 -0.66 19.85 -6.51
N PRO A 94 0.07 20.05 -5.39
CA PRO A 94 -0.26 19.46 -4.09
C PRO A 94 -1.39 20.21 -3.37
N VAL A 95 -2.50 20.39 -4.08
CA VAL A 95 -3.77 20.93 -3.57
C VAL A 95 -4.83 19.85 -3.73
N ILE A 96 -5.63 19.63 -2.68
CA ILE A 96 -6.59 18.51 -2.60
C ILE A 96 -7.54 18.50 -3.81
N ASP A 97 -7.99 19.67 -4.26
CA ASP A 97 -8.92 19.79 -5.39
C ASP A 97 -8.31 19.40 -6.74
N ALA A 98 -6.99 19.33 -6.85
CA ALA A 98 -6.29 18.87 -8.05
C ALA A 98 -6.09 17.35 -8.08
N LEU A 99 -6.18 16.68 -6.93
CA LEU A 99 -6.03 15.22 -6.86
C LEU A 99 -7.26 14.54 -7.48
N ARG A 100 -7.01 13.44 -8.20
CA ARG A 100 -8.03 12.58 -8.79
C ARG A 100 -7.72 11.13 -8.42
N PRO A 101 -8.72 10.23 -8.39
CA PRO A 101 -8.44 8.81 -8.18
C PRO A 101 -7.59 8.21 -9.31
N GLY A 102 -6.63 7.37 -8.92
CA GLY A 102 -5.59 6.85 -9.83
C GLY A 102 -4.58 7.90 -10.23
#